data_AF-A0AAU2I3W6-F1
#
_entry.id   AF-A0AAU2I3W6-F1
#
_cell.length_a   1.000
_cell.length_b   1.000
_cell.length_c   1.000
_cell.angle_alpha   90.00
_cell.angle_beta   90.00
_cell.angle_gamma   90.00
#
_symmetry.space_group_name_H-M   'P 1'
#
loop_
_entity.id
_entity.type
_entity.pdbx_description
1 polymer ?
#
loop_
_entity_poly.entity_id
_entity_poly.type
_entity_poly.pdbx_seq_one_letter_code
_entity_poly.pdbx_strand_id
1 'polypeptide(L)'
;MNSSNDPNHAPLRDVAQNPEATARYLADVQRVLLDIGRNLEALALETRVHCRDTHVEGDRFYDAWLRAQPVERALKDVLKHVEGVSKGLEKSAFKRRAHDEAVANTAKKRKEKELEKRRKNAPPLQAAPQNPPQHGGQAPNSGYGVPTSIYDLGNRESA
;
A
#
# COMPACT_ATOMS: atom_id res chain seq x y z
N MET A 1 5.02 -35.84 -7.21
CA MET A 1 4.68 -35.27 -8.53
C MET A 1 5.68 -34.17 -8.81
N ASN A 2 6.62 -34.44 -9.71
CA ASN A 2 7.78 -33.59 -9.99
C ASN A 2 7.39 -32.53 -11.02
N SER A 3 7.23 -31.29 -10.59
CA SER A 3 6.91 -30.14 -11.47
C SER A 3 8.17 -29.45 -12.03
N SER A 4 9.32 -30.12 -12.01
CA SER A 4 10.65 -29.50 -12.21
C SER A 4 11.04 -29.21 -13.67
N ASN A 5 10.16 -29.41 -14.65
CA ASN A 5 10.53 -29.43 -16.08
C ASN A 5 9.61 -28.63 -17.02
N ASP A 6 8.84 -27.66 -16.51
CA ASP A 6 8.13 -26.72 -17.38
C ASP A 6 9.10 -25.57 -17.78
N PRO A 7 9.43 -25.39 -19.07
CA PRO A 7 10.31 -24.31 -19.54
C PRO A 7 9.76 -22.89 -19.28
N ASN A 8 8.50 -22.78 -18.85
CA ASN A 8 7.88 -21.52 -18.40
C ASN A 8 7.83 -21.35 -16.86
N HIS A 9 8.37 -22.30 -16.09
CA HIS A 9 8.44 -22.20 -14.63
C HIS A 9 9.55 -21.23 -14.21
N ALA A 10 9.26 -19.94 -14.31
CA ALA A 10 10.10 -18.92 -13.71
C ALA A 10 9.92 -18.96 -12.18
N PRO A 11 10.98 -19.21 -11.40
CA PRO A 11 10.88 -19.51 -9.96
C PRO A 11 10.29 -18.37 -9.10
N LEU A 12 10.20 -17.16 -9.65
CA LEU A 12 9.66 -15.98 -8.97
C LEU A 12 8.27 -15.57 -9.47
N ARG A 13 7.68 -16.31 -10.41
CA ARG A 13 6.39 -15.94 -11.00
C ARG A 13 5.26 -16.02 -9.98
N ASP A 14 5.26 -17.05 -9.14
CA ASP A 14 4.28 -17.25 -8.07
C ASP A 14 4.43 -16.19 -6.98
N VAL A 15 5.69 -15.84 -6.66
CA VAL A 15 6.02 -14.77 -5.71
C VAL A 15 5.52 -13.42 -6.21
N ALA A 16 5.72 -13.11 -7.49
CA ALA A 16 5.29 -11.86 -8.10
C ALA A 16 3.76 -11.72 -8.19
N GLN A 17 3.04 -12.82 -8.40
CA GLN A 17 1.58 -12.81 -8.48
C GLN A 17 0.92 -12.48 -7.13
N ASN A 18 1.51 -12.89 -6.02
CA ASN A 18 0.95 -12.66 -4.68
C ASN A 18 1.70 -11.50 -3.96
N PRO A 19 1.01 -10.40 -3.59
CA PRO A 19 1.65 -9.27 -2.92
C PRO A 19 2.24 -9.63 -1.54
N GLU A 20 1.62 -10.56 -0.81
CA GLU A 20 2.09 -11.01 0.48
C GLU A 20 3.34 -11.90 0.35
N ALA A 21 3.37 -12.78 -0.66
CA ALA A 21 4.56 -13.58 -0.98
C ALA A 21 5.72 -12.68 -1.43
N THR A 22 5.45 -11.65 -2.24
CA THR A 22 6.44 -10.64 -2.61
C THR A 22 7.02 -9.95 -1.37
N ALA A 23 6.19 -9.54 -0.40
CA ALA A 23 6.65 -8.88 0.81
C ALA A 23 7.54 -9.78 1.67
N ARG A 24 7.17 -11.06 1.85
CA ARG A 24 7.99 -12.03 2.57
C ARG A 24 9.35 -12.23 1.90
N TYR A 25 9.34 -12.46 0.58
CA TYR A 25 10.58 -12.65 -0.18
C TYR A 25 11.51 -11.43 -0.09
N LEU A 26 10.98 -10.21 -0.21
CA LEU A 26 11.77 -9.00 -0.08
C LEU A 26 12.32 -8.79 1.34
N ALA A 27 11.58 -9.20 2.37
CA ALA A 27 12.04 -9.15 3.76
C ALA A 27 13.20 -10.14 4.01
N ASP A 28 13.13 -11.35 3.43
CA ASP A 28 14.22 -12.32 3.52
C ASP A 28 15.48 -11.80 2.84
N VAL A 29 15.34 -11.24 1.63
CA VAL A 29 16.45 -10.59 0.92
C VAL A 29 17.03 -9.43 1.74
N GLN A 30 16.18 -8.60 2.34
CA GLN A 30 16.61 -7.51 3.20
C GLN A 30 17.41 -8.00 4.40
N ARG A 31 16.99 -9.09 5.04
CA ARG A 31 17.71 -9.69 6.16
C ARG A 31 19.11 -10.13 5.75
N VAL A 32 19.23 -10.84 4.63
CA VAL A 32 20.53 -11.25 4.08
C VAL A 32 21.41 -10.04 3.75
N LEU A 33 20.84 -9.00 3.16
CA LEU A 33 21.58 -7.76 2.87
C LEU A 33 22.07 -7.05 4.12
N LEU A 34 21.28 -7.03 5.20
CA LEU A 34 21.70 -6.45 6.48
C LEU A 34 22.84 -7.27 7.12
N ASP A 35 22.77 -8.59 7.05
CA ASP A 35 23.85 -9.46 7.54
C ASP A 35 25.13 -9.30 6.70
N ILE A 36 25.01 -9.20 5.37
CA ILE A 36 26.13 -8.83 4.50
C ILE A 36 26.68 -7.45 4.86
N GLY A 37 25.81 -6.47 5.12
CA GLY A 37 26.20 -5.13 5.56
C GLY A 37 27.08 -5.16 6.81
N ARG A 38 26.68 -5.91 7.84
CA ARG A 38 27.48 -6.10 9.07
C ARG A 38 28.84 -6.73 8.80
N ASN A 39 28.88 -7.76 7.94
CA ASN A 39 30.14 -8.40 7.56
C ASN A 39 31.06 -7.43 6.79
N LEU A 40 30.50 -6.58 5.94
CA LEU A 40 31.24 -5.55 5.21
C LEU A 40 31.73 -4.43 6.13
N GLU A 41 30.98 -4.05 7.16
CA GLU A 41 31.42 -3.09 8.18
C GLU A 41 32.62 -3.62 8.95
N ALA A 42 32.56 -4.87 9.40
CA ALA A 42 33.67 -5.54 10.05
C ALA A 42 34.90 -5.61 9.13
N LEU A 43 34.71 -6.06 7.88
CA LEU A 43 35.78 -6.10 6.89
C LEU A 43 36.39 -4.72 6.62
N ALA A 44 35.58 -3.66 6.57
CA ALA A 44 36.05 -2.30 6.37
C ALA A 44 36.93 -1.80 7.53
N LEU A 45 36.58 -2.17 8.78
CA LEU A 45 37.41 -1.86 9.94
C LEU A 45 38.75 -2.60 9.88
N GLU A 46 38.73 -3.91 9.65
CA GLU A 46 39.93 -4.73 9.55
C GLU A 46 40.84 -4.28 8.40
N THR A 47 40.25 -4.00 7.23
CA THR A 47 41.00 -3.50 6.06
C THR A 47 41.60 -2.14 6.34
N ARG A 48 40.87 -1.25 7.03
CA ARG A 48 41.38 0.06 7.43
C ARG A 48 42.57 -0.06 8.38
N VAL A 49 42.50 -0.94 9.37
CA VAL A 49 43.61 -1.18 10.31
C VAL A 49 44.80 -1.75 9.54
N HIS A 50 44.60 -2.84 8.81
CA HIS A 50 45.65 -3.50 8.06
C HIS A 50 46.34 -2.57 7.06
N CYS A 51 45.59 -1.90 6.17
CA CYS A 51 46.17 -1.04 5.13
C CYS A 51 46.87 0.21 5.69
N ARG A 52 46.46 0.70 6.87
CA ARG A 52 47.15 1.81 7.53
C ARG A 52 48.38 1.37 8.29
N ASP A 53 48.42 0.13 8.78
CA ASP A 53 49.55 -0.44 9.50
C ASP A 53 50.61 -1.03 8.56
N THR A 54 50.28 -1.28 7.29
CA THR A 54 51.24 -1.68 6.25
C THR A 54 52.13 -0.53 5.80
N HIS A 55 53.25 -0.37 6.49
CA HIS A 55 54.30 0.59 6.17
C HIS A 55 55.35 -0.03 5.24
N VAL A 56 55.87 0.78 4.33
CA VAL A 56 56.97 0.48 3.42
C VAL A 56 58.20 1.27 3.87
N GLU A 57 59.39 0.72 3.66
CA GLU A 57 60.64 1.39 4.01
C GLU A 57 60.72 2.78 3.36
N GLY A 58 60.97 3.81 4.17
CA GLY A 58 61.00 5.21 3.74
C GLY A 58 59.65 5.95 3.82
N ASP A 59 58.57 5.28 4.23
CA ASP A 59 57.28 5.94 4.45
C ASP A 59 57.34 6.97 5.58
N ARG A 60 56.71 8.12 5.35
CA ARG A 60 56.34 9.06 6.41
C ARG A 60 55.06 8.60 7.09
N PHE A 61 54.77 9.18 8.26
CA PHE A 61 53.61 8.81 9.10
C PHE A 61 52.24 8.83 8.38
N TYR A 62 52.10 9.57 7.27
CA TYR A 62 50.84 9.72 6.53
C TYR A 62 50.80 8.95 5.20
N ASP A 63 51.92 8.37 4.75
CA ASP A 63 52.01 7.77 3.40
C ASP A 63 51.18 6.48 3.30
N ALA A 64 51.26 5.61 4.31
CA ALA A 64 50.41 4.41 4.41
C ALA A 64 48.91 4.77 4.44
N TRP A 65 48.56 5.85 5.16
CA TRP A 65 47.18 6.35 5.22
C TRP A 65 46.65 6.82 3.86
N LEU A 66 47.44 7.55 3.07
CA LEU A 66 47.05 7.98 1.73
C LEU A 66 46.83 6.80 0.79
N ARG A 67 47.68 5.77 0.87
CA ARG A 67 47.53 4.54 0.07
C ARG A 67 46.31 3.72 0.46
N ALA A 68 45.91 3.74 1.74
CA ALA A 68 44.71 3.07 2.22
C ALA A 68 43.41 3.76 1.78
N GLN A 69 43.42 5.07 1.51
CA GLN A 69 42.20 5.84 1.22
C GLN A 69 41.33 5.31 0.08
N PRO A 70 41.85 4.90 -1.10
CA PRO A 70 41.02 4.43 -2.20
C PRO A 70 40.20 3.19 -1.80
N VAL A 71 40.81 2.27 -1.05
CA VAL A 71 40.17 1.04 -0.57
C VAL A 71 39.09 1.37 0.47
N GLU A 72 39.42 2.23 1.43
CA GLU A 72 38.46 2.69 2.45
C GLU A 72 37.25 3.39 1.83
N ARG A 73 37.47 4.23 0.82
CA ARG A 73 36.39 4.91 0.08
C ARG A 73 35.51 3.92 -0.66
N ALA A 74 36.11 2.95 -1.37
CA ALA A 74 35.38 1.93 -2.09
C ALA A 74 34.48 1.10 -1.15
N LEU A 75 35.01 0.64 -0.02
CA LEU A 75 34.24 -0.11 0.98
C LEU A 75 33.11 0.74 1.60
N LYS A 76 33.39 2.02 1.90
CA LYS A 76 32.36 2.95 2.39
C LYS A 76 31.24 3.15 1.36
N ASP A 77 31.57 3.23 0.08
CA ASP A 77 30.57 3.38 -0.96
C ASP A 77 29.73 2.11 -1.15
N VAL A 78 30.32 0.92 -1.06
CA VAL A 78 29.56 -0.35 -1.05
C VAL A 78 28.57 -0.37 0.11
N LEU A 79 28.97 0.03 1.32
CA LEU A 79 28.08 0.09 2.48
C LEU A 79 26.88 1.04 2.24
N LYS A 80 27.12 2.22 1.68
CA LYS A 80 26.02 3.14 1.29
C LYS A 80 25.08 2.51 0.27
N HIS A 81 25.62 1.76 -0.71
CA HIS A 81 24.79 1.10 -1.70
C HIS A 81 23.92 0.01 -1.06
N VAL A 82 24.47 -0.80 -0.16
CA VAL A 82 23.70 -1.83 0.58
C VAL A 82 22.56 -1.18 1.38
N GLU A 83 22.83 -0.07 2.07
CA GLU A 83 21.81 0.71 2.77
C GLU A 83 20.76 1.32 1.82
N GLY A 84 21.18 1.77 0.65
CA GLY A 84 20.29 2.28 -0.39
C GLY A 84 19.38 1.19 -0.97
N VAL A 85 19.93 0.00 -1.23
CA VAL A 85 19.18 -1.16 -1.72
C VAL A 85 18.17 -1.62 -0.68
N SER A 86 18.56 -1.76 0.60
CA SER A 86 17.63 -2.20 1.65
C SER A 86 16.43 -1.26 1.79
N LYS A 87 16.66 0.06 1.82
CA LYS A 87 15.59 1.08 1.77
C LYS A 87 14.74 1.00 0.50
N GLY A 88 15.36 0.66 -0.63
CA GLY A 88 14.67 0.46 -1.91
C GLY A 88 13.72 -0.74 -1.90
N LEU A 89 14.12 -1.83 -1.25
CA LEU A 89 13.31 -3.05 -1.10
C LEU A 89 12.09 -2.82 -0.21
N GLU A 90 12.24 -2.10 0.90
CA GLU A 90 11.10 -1.73 1.76
C GLU A 90 10.06 -0.91 0.99
N LYS A 91 10.53 0.09 0.23
CA LYS A 91 9.66 0.94 -0.60
C LYS A 91 8.97 0.15 -1.70
N SER A 92 9.63 -0.82 -2.32
CA SER A 92 9.04 -1.62 -3.39
C SER A 92 7.96 -2.56 -2.84
N ALA A 93 8.18 -3.18 -1.69
CA ALA A 93 7.16 -3.99 -1.00
C ALA A 93 5.91 -3.17 -0.67
N PHE A 94 6.10 -1.97 -0.11
CA PHE A 94 4.99 -1.05 0.19
C PHE A 94 4.21 -0.65 -1.08
N LYS A 95 4.92 -0.27 -2.15
CA LYS A 95 4.28 0.11 -3.42
C LYS A 95 3.53 -1.05 -4.08
N ARG A 96 4.05 -2.28 -4.00
CA ARG A 96 3.37 -3.47 -4.53
C ARG A 96 2.03 -3.70 -3.82
N ARG A 97 2.00 -3.59 -2.50
CA ARG A 97 0.78 -3.71 -1.72
C ARG A 97 -0.22 -2.60 -2.06
N ALA A 98 0.23 -1.34 -2.12
CA ALA A 98 -0.62 -0.21 -2.49
C ALA A 98 -1.24 -0.36 -3.89
N HIS A 99 -0.48 -0.92 -4.85
CA HIS A 99 -1.00 -1.23 -6.18
C HIS A 99 -2.14 -2.25 -6.12
N ASP A 100 -1.97 -3.35 -5.38
CA ASP A 100 -2.99 -4.40 -5.26
C ASP A 100 -4.28 -3.86 -4.60
N GLU A 101 -4.14 -3.08 -3.54
CA GLU A 101 -5.26 -2.40 -2.87
C GLU A 101 -6.00 -1.43 -3.83
N ALA A 102 -5.26 -0.68 -4.65
CA ALA A 102 -5.84 0.19 -5.66
C ALA A 102 -6.62 -0.59 -6.73
N VAL A 103 -6.09 -1.74 -7.20
CA VAL A 103 -6.78 -2.61 -8.15
C VAL A 103 -8.08 -3.15 -7.56
N ALA A 104 -8.04 -3.66 -6.33
CA ALA A 104 -9.22 -4.16 -5.61
C ALA A 104 -10.29 -3.06 -5.44
N ASN A 105 -9.87 -1.85 -5.09
CA ASN A 105 -10.77 -0.70 -4.94
C ASN A 105 -11.34 -0.22 -6.28
N THR A 106 -10.62 -0.39 -7.39
CA THR A 106 -11.13 -0.05 -8.73
C THR A 106 -12.29 -0.95 -9.12
N ALA A 107 -12.23 -2.24 -8.79
CA ALA A 107 -13.33 -3.17 -9.01
C ALA A 107 -14.58 -2.80 -8.20
N LYS A 108 -14.41 -2.38 -6.94
CA LYS A 108 -15.51 -1.87 -6.10
C LYS A 108 -16.14 -0.61 -6.68
N LYS A 109 -15.32 0.37 -7.06
CA LYS A 109 -15.79 1.62 -7.69
C LYS A 109 -16.58 1.38 -8.97
N ARG A 110 -16.20 0.39 -9.79
CA ARG A 110 -16.98 0.03 -11.00
C ARG A 110 -18.36 -0.53 -10.64
N LYS A 111 -18.44 -1.43 -9.65
CA LYS A 111 -19.71 -1.97 -9.15
C LYS A 111 -20.62 -0.89 -8.56
N GLU A 112 -20.07 0.02 -7.78
CA GLU A 112 -20.80 1.17 -7.24
C GLU A 112 -21.33 2.08 -8.35
N LYS A 113 -20.50 2.37 -9.36
CA LYS A 113 -20.91 3.18 -10.52
C LYS A 113 -22.00 2.52 -11.35
N GLU A 114 -21.99 1.19 -11.48
CA GLU A 114 -23.06 0.44 -12.14
C GLU A 114 -24.36 0.47 -11.35
N LEU A 115 -24.29 0.32 -10.01
CA LEU A 115 -25.45 0.46 -9.14
C LEU A 115 -26.02 1.89 -9.19
N GLU A 116 -25.18 2.90 -9.20
CA GLU A 116 -25.60 4.30 -9.33
C GLU A 116 -26.26 4.56 -10.69
N LYS A 117 -25.71 4.02 -11.79
CA LYS A 117 -26.36 4.07 -13.11
C LYS A 117 -27.71 3.37 -13.11
N ARG A 118 -27.84 2.20 -12.46
CA ARG A 118 -29.12 1.50 -12.32
C ARG A 118 -30.12 2.29 -11.49
N ARG A 119 -29.68 2.98 -10.43
CA ARG A 119 -30.54 3.88 -9.63
C ARG A 119 -31.00 5.11 -10.42
N LYS A 120 -30.11 5.71 -11.21
CA LYS A 120 -30.43 6.86 -12.07
C LYS A 120 -31.33 6.48 -13.26
N ASN A 121 -31.19 5.26 -13.77
CA ASN A 121 -32.03 4.72 -14.84
C ASN A 121 -33.26 3.96 -14.30
N ALA A 122 -33.49 3.95 -12.98
CA ALA A 122 -34.70 3.38 -12.43
C ALA A 122 -35.88 4.27 -12.87
N PRO A 123 -36.96 3.69 -13.43
CA PRO A 123 -38.14 4.46 -13.78
C PRO A 123 -38.63 5.19 -12.52
N PRO A 124 -39.09 6.46 -12.64
CA PRO A 124 -39.64 7.17 -11.50
C PRO A 124 -40.72 6.28 -10.89
N LEU A 125 -40.62 6.05 -9.57
CA LEU A 125 -41.66 5.35 -8.82
C LEU A 125 -42.98 5.99 -9.24
N GLN A 126 -43.87 5.20 -9.86
CA GLN A 126 -45.22 5.64 -10.18
C GLN A 126 -45.79 6.23 -8.90
N ALA A 127 -46.13 7.52 -8.94
CA ALA A 127 -46.90 8.12 -7.88
C ALA A 127 -48.10 7.22 -7.62
N ALA A 128 -48.35 6.90 -6.35
CA ALA A 128 -49.50 6.11 -5.94
C ALA A 128 -50.75 6.61 -6.68
N PRO A 129 -51.60 5.71 -7.21
CA PRO A 129 -52.69 6.10 -8.08
C PRO A 129 -53.52 7.21 -7.44
N GLN A 130 -53.58 8.35 -8.12
CA GLN A 130 -54.50 9.44 -7.80
C GLN A 130 -55.92 8.92 -7.98
N ASN A 131 -56.62 8.71 -6.87
CA ASN A 131 -58.06 8.51 -6.90
C ASN A 131 -58.74 9.76 -7.50
N PRO A 132 -59.77 9.60 -8.34
CA PRO A 132 -60.49 10.72 -8.93
C PRO A 132 -61.31 11.47 -7.86
N PRO A 133 -61.69 12.74 -8.12
CA PRO A 133 -62.42 13.55 -7.16
C PRO A 133 -63.86 13.03 -7.05
N GLN A 134 -64.19 12.33 -5.97
CA GLN A 134 -65.58 12.03 -5.62
C GLN A 134 -66.13 13.13 -4.72
N HIS A 135 -67.04 13.93 -5.30
CA HIS A 135 -68.04 14.68 -4.56
C HIS A 135 -68.97 13.70 -3.80
N GLY A 136 -69.22 14.02 -2.53
CA GLY A 136 -70.48 13.75 -1.83
C GLY A 136 -70.68 12.33 -1.28
N GLY A 137 -70.58 12.19 0.04
CA GLY A 137 -71.11 11.02 0.77
C GLY A 137 -70.66 10.99 2.23
N GLN A 138 -71.62 11.06 3.15
CA GLN A 138 -71.42 11.25 4.60
C GLN A 138 -70.94 9.98 5.35
N ALA A 139 -70.12 10.24 6.39
CA ALA A 139 -69.95 9.54 7.68
C ALA A 139 -69.14 8.22 7.75
N PRO A 140 -68.73 7.75 8.95
CA PRO A 140 -67.91 8.42 10.00
C PRO A 140 -66.70 7.55 10.45
N ASN A 141 -65.78 8.14 11.21
CA ASN A 141 -64.67 7.50 11.97
C ASN A 141 -63.55 6.78 11.19
N SER A 142 -62.34 7.35 11.22
CA SER A 142 -61.31 6.97 12.20
C SER A 142 -60.03 7.77 11.91
N GLY A 143 -59.41 8.26 12.98
CA GLY A 143 -58.42 9.33 12.93
C GLY A 143 -57.14 8.97 12.19
N TYR A 144 -56.61 9.96 11.47
CA TYR A 144 -55.21 10.43 11.49
C TYR A 144 -55.14 11.56 10.46
N GLY A 145 -55.38 12.78 10.92
CA GLY A 145 -55.19 13.99 10.11
C GLY A 145 -53.70 14.23 9.92
N VAL A 146 -53.23 14.12 8.68
CA VAL A 146 -51.86 14.49 8.31
C VAL A 146 -51.81 16.02 8.22
N PRO A 147 -50.92 16.72 8.95
CA PRO A 147 -50.80 18.16 8.82
C PRO A 147 -50.26 18.52 7.44
N THR A 148 -50.92 19.45 6.74
CA THR A 148 -50.59 19.89 5.38
C THR A 148 -49.47 20.92 5.30
N SER A 149 -48.74 21.19 6.38
CA SER A 149 -47.59 22.09 6.35
C SER A 149 -46.70 21.96 7.59
N ILE A 150 -45.38 22.11 7.40
CA ILE A 150 -44.32 22.01 8.42
C ILE A 150 -44.23 23.27 9.32
N TYR A 151 -45.03 24.29 9.04
CA TYR A 151 -45.08 25.54 9.82
C TYR A 151 -46.17 25.56 10.90
N ASP A 152 -46.96 24.49 11.04
CA ASP A 152 -48.04 24.38 12.02
C ASP A 152 -47.63 23.59 13.28
N LEU A 153 -46.48 23.95 13.85
CA LEU A 153 -46.00 23.45 15.15
C LEU A 153 -45.76 24.61 16.13
N GLY A 154 -46.63 25.63 16.08
CA GLY A 154 -46.63 26.75 17.02
C GLY A 154 -47.80 26.65 17.98
N ASN A 155 -47.50 26.49 19.27
CA ASN A 155 -48.40 26.53 20.43
C ASN A 155 -49.35 25.34 20.67
N ARG A 156 -48.80 24.29 21.29
CA ARG A 156 -49.53 23.54 22.31
C ARG A 156 -48.95 23.89 23.68
N GLU A 157 -49.50 24.94 24.29
CA GLU A 157 -49.44 25.13 25.73
C GLU A 157 -50.50 24.23 26.41
N SER A 158 -50.08 23.61 27.52
CA SER A 158 -50.86 23.20 28.70
C SER A 158 -51.83 22.03 28.61
N ALA A 159 -51.45 20.93 29.28
CA ALA A 159 -52.21 20.33 30.39
C ALA A 159 -51.29 19.46 31.26
#